data_AF-A0A9N8M608-F1
#
_entry.id   AF-A0A9N8M608-F1
#
_cell.length_a   1.000
_cell.length_b   1.000
_cell.length_c   1.000
_cell.angle_alpha   90.00
_cell.angle_beta   90.00
_cell.angle_gamma   90.00
#
_symmetry.space_group_name_H-M   'P 1'
#
loop_
_entity.id
_entity.type
_entity.pdbx_description
1 polymer ?
#
loop_
_entity_poly.entity_id
_entity_poly.type
_entity_poly.pdbx_seq_one_letter_code
_entity_poly.pdbx_strand_id
1 'polypeptide(L)'
;MGVAEAWGMETLVSAAVDLGERDCVLLVLGDNKGVLYGWQKGRSASAEVNETFLRMSTVATSAGVEVSASYIASAKNPADTVSRGDVSGYLPFPFPVQEP
;
A
#
# COMPACT_ATOMS: atom_id res chain seq x y z
N MET A 1 12.87 8.22 5.62
CA MET A 1 12.00 7.31 6.39
C MET A 1 10.64 7.25 5.72
N GLY A 2 10.06 6.07 5.55
CA GLY A 2 8.81 5.88 4.80
C GLY A 2 8.89 4.83 3.68
N VAL A 3 10.07 4.26 3.41
CA VAL A 3 10.25 3.28 2.31
C VAL A 3 9.48 2.00 2.60
N ALA A 4 9.58 1.46 3.83
CA ALA A 4 8.85 0.26 4.22
C ALA A 4 7.33 0.46 4.16
N GLU A 5 6.83 1.61 4.61
CA GLU A 5 5.39 1.91 4.53
C GLU A 5 4.93 2.15 3.08
N ALA A 6 5.77 2.73 2.23
CA ALA A 6 5.49 2.85 0.80
C ALA A 6 5.45 1.47 0.13
N TRP A 7 6.39 0.57 0.42
CA TRP A 7 6.38 -0.81 -0.08
C TRP A 7 5.15 -1.58 0.40
N GLY A 8 4.72 -1.37 1.65
CA GLY A 8 3.47 -1.93 2.17
C GLY A 8 2.25 -1.43 1.38
N MET A 9 2.22 -0.15 1.02
CA MET A 9 1.17 0.44 0.18
C MET A 9 1.17 -0.15 -1.24
N GLU A 10 2.34 -0.25 -1.88
CA GLU A 10 2.51 -0.86 -3.21
C GLU A 10 2.09 -2.33 -3.23
N THR A 11 2.52 -3.09 -2.21
CA THR A 11 2.17 -4.50 -2.03
C THR A 11 0.66 -4.69 -1.92
N LEU A 12 -0.01 -3.85 -1.12
CA LEU A 12 -1.46 -3.91 -0.94
C LEU A 12 -2.21 -3.67 -2.25
N VAL A 13 -1.79 -2.65 -3.02
CA VAL A 13 -2.43 -2.33 -4.30
C VAL A 13 -2.20 -3.44 -5.32
N SER A 14 -0.97 -3.95 -5.43
CA SER A 14 -0.65 -5.04 -6.35
C SER A 14 -1.44 -6.29 -6.00
N ALA A 15 -1.56 -6.61 -4.72
CA ALA A 15 -2.36 -7.72 -4.25
C ALA A 15 -3.85 -7.58 -4.52
N ALA A 16 -4.43 -6.39 -4.34
CA ALA A 16 -5.82 -6.15 -4.68
C ALA A 16 -6.07 -6.40 -6.18
N VAL A 17 -5.15 -5.93 -7.02
CA VAL A 17 -5.17 -6.17 -8.48
C VAL A 17 -5.03 -7.65 -8.80
N ASP A 18 -4.16 -8.40 -8.14
CA ASP A 18 -3.98 -9.85 -8.33
C ASP A 18 -5.20 -10.66 -7.86
N LEU A 19 -5.92 -10.17 -6.84
CA LEU A 19 -7.20 -10.73 -6.38
C LEU A 19 -8.37 -10.45 -7.33
N GLY A 20 -8.17 -9.63 -8.36
CA GLY A 20 -9.16 -9.34 -9.40
C GLY A 20 -9.89 -8.02 -9.25
N GLU A 21 -9.46 -7.12 -8.35
CA GLU A 21 -10.01 -5.77 -8.29
C GLU A 21 -9.71 -5.01 -9.59
N ARG A 22 -10.74 -4.44 -10.21
CA ARG A 22 -10.71 -3.75 -11.50
C ARG A 22 -11.70 -2.60 -11.51
N ASP A 23 -11.41 -1.54 -12.28
CA ASP A 23 -12.31 -0.42 -12.56
C ASP A 23 -12.99 0.18 -11.31
N CYS A 24 -12.23 0.30 -10.21
CA CYS A 24 -12.74 0.68 -8.90
C CYS A 24 -11.86 1.71 -8.18
N VAL A 25 -12.34 2.25 -7.07
CA VAL A 25 -11.54 3.08 -6.16
C VAL A 25 -11.11 2.21 -4.97
N LEU A 26 -9.81 1.97 -4.84
CA LEU A 26 -9.25 1.26 -3.71
C LEU A 26 -8.91 2.27 -2.60
N LEU A 27 -9.62 2.19 -1.47
CA LEU A 27 -9.29 2.97 -0.27
C LEU A 27 -8.19 2.28 0.52
N VAL A 28 -7.00 2.88 0.55
CA VAL A 28 -5.86 2.46 1.35
C VAL A 28 -5.78 3.29 2.63
N LEU A 29 -5.72 2.59 3.77
CA LEU A 29 -5.57 3.19 5.09
C LEU A 29 -4.14 2.99 5.60
N GLY A 30 -3.51 4.06 6.08
CA GLY A 30 -2.17 4.00 6.67
C GLY A 30 -1.99 5.00 7.81
N ASP A 31 -1.01 4.76 8.68
CA ASP A 31 -0.68 5.65 9.80
C ASP A 31 0.56 6.53 9.52
N ASN A 32 1.33 6.24 8.47
CA ASN A 32 2.44 7.07 8.03
C ASN A 32 1.96 8.25 7.15
N LYS A 33 1.71 9.39 7.80
CA LYS A 33 1.31 10.64 7.12
C LYS A 33 2.29 11.10 6.05
N GLY A 34 3.59 10.83 6.20
CA GLY A 34 4.61 11.24 5.22
C GLY A 34 4.42 10.55 3.87
N VAL A 35 4.17 9.24 3.88
CA VAL A 35 3.88 8.47 2.68
C VAL A 35 2.52 8.87 2.09
N LEU A 36 1.48 8.97 2.92
CA LEU A 36 0.13 9.35 2.46
C LEU A 36 0.10 10.73 1.80
N TYR A 37 0.70 11.74 2.44
CA TYR A 37 0.79 13.08 1.86
C TYR A 37 1.72 13.11 0.65
N GLY A 38 2.77 12.30 0.64
CA GLY A 38 3.63 12.11 -0.54
C GLY A 38 2.84 11.60 -1.74
N TRP A 39 2.02 10.57 -1.53
CA TRP A 39 1.13 9.99 -2.56
C TRP A 39 0.14 11.02 -3.08
N GLN A 40 -0.60 11.69 -2.19
CA GLN A 40 -1.58 12.72 -2.55
C GLN A 40 -0.95 13.90 -3.31
N LYS A 41 0.30 14.23 -3.02
CA LYS A 41 1.08 15.26 -3.72
C LYS A 41 1.67 14.76 -5.05
N GLY A 42 1.70 13.45 -5.27
CA GLY A 42 2.37 12.79 -6.39
C GLY A 42 3.90 12.75 -6.27
N ARG A 43 4.47 13.07 -5.10
CA ARG A 43 5.93 13.02 -4.86
C ARG A 43 6.31 13.04 -3.38
N SER A 44 7.43 12.40 -3.08
CA SER A 44 8.17 12.38 -1.82
C SER A 44 9.56 12.99 -1.98
N ALA A 45 10.23 13.30 -0.87
CA ALA A 45 11.64 13.70 -0.85
C ALA A 45 12.60 12.51 -1.01
N SER A 46 12.13 11.26 -0.82
CA SER A 46 12.92 10.05 -1.04
C SER A 46 12.69 9.52 -2.45
N ALA A 47 13.79 9.22 -3.15
CA ALA A 47 13.75 8.65 -4.50
C ALA A 47 13.10 7.26 -4.50
N GLU A 48 13.43 6.44 -3.49
CA GLU A 48 12.91 5.09 -3.32
C GLU A 48 11.39 5.07 -3.10
N VAL A 49 10.85 6.04 -2.34
CA VAL A 49 9.40 6.23 -2.19
C VAL A 49 8.76 6.66 -3.51
N ASN A 50 9.43 7.52 -4.29
CA ASN A 50 8.91 7.93 -5.60
C ASN A 50 8.88 6.78 -6.61
N GLU A 51 9.89 5.92 -6.63
CA GLU A 51 9.90 4.71 -7.47
C GLU A 51 8.75 3.78 -7.09
N THR A 52 8.49 3.65 -5.79
CA THR A 52 7.36 2.88 -5.26
C THR A 52 6.01 3.44 -5.74
N PHE A 53 5.83 4.77 -5.68
CA PHE A 53 4.62 5.41 -6.21
C PHE A 53 4.45 5.18 -7.71
N LEU A 54 5.55 5.19 -8.47
CA LEU A 54 5.52 4.94 -9.91
C LEU A 54 5.06 3.51 -10.21
N ARG A 55 5.70 2.50 -9.61
CA ARG A 55 5.35 1.08 -9.81
C ARG A 55 3.90 0.81 -9.40
N MET A 56 3.49 1.30 -8.23
CA MET A 56 2.12 1.19 -7.75
C MET A 56 1.11 1.84 -8.72
N SER A 57 1.41 3.04 -9.21
CA SER A 57 0.55 3.73 -10.19
C SER A 57 0.43 2.95 -11.49
N THR A 58 1.53 2.36 -11.98
CA THR A 58 1.53 1.53 -13.19
C THR A 58 0.60 0.32 -13.02
N VAL A 59 0.72 -0.40 -11.91
CA VAL A 59 -0.13 -1.57 -11.62
C VAL A 59 -1.60 -1.16 -11.50
N ALA A 60 -1.91 -0.14 -10.70
CA ALA A 60 -3.28 0.34 -10.51
C ALA A 60 -3.92 0.80 -11.83
N THR A 61 -3.18 1.59 -12.63
CA THR A 61 -3.67 2.10 -13.92
C THR A 61 -3.94 0.98 -14.91
N SER A 62 -3.10 -0.07 -14.94
CA SER A 62 -3.31 -1.22 -15.83
C SER A 62 -4.60 -1.99 -15.54
N ALA A 63 -5.14 -1.83 -14.34
CA ALA A 63 -6.35 -2.48 -13.83
C ALA A 63 -7.58 -1.54 -13.78
N GLY A 64 -7.43 -0.27 -14.17
CA GLY A 64 -8.49 0.73 -14.00
C GLY A 64 -8.76 1.11 -12.53
N VAL A 65 -7.81 0.83 -11.63
CA VAL A 65 -7.94 1.11 -10.20
C VAL A 65 -7.43 2.51 -9.86
N GLU A 66 -8.26 3.32 -9.20
CA GLU A 66 -7.84 4.57 -8.58
C GLU A 66 -7.47 4.31 -7.11
N VAL A 67 -6.27 4.73 -6.70
CA VAL A 67 -5.81 4.56 -5.31
C VAL A 67 -6.11 5.81 -4.49
N SER A 68 -7.11 5.70 -3.61
CA SER A 68 -7.43 6.73 -2.63
C SER A 68 -6.75 6.41 -1.30
N ALA A 69 -5.98 7.34 -0.74
CA ALA A 69 -5.20 7.09 0.47
C ALA A 69 -5.66 7.99 1.62
N SER A 70 -5.91 7.39 2.79
CA SER A 70 -6.40 8.10 3.97
C SER A 70 -5.67 7.69 5.25
N TYR A 71 -5.60 8.62 6.19
CA TYR A 71 -4.96 8.40 7.48
C TYR A 71 -5.86 7.61 8.42
N ILE A 72 -5.27 6.61 9.09
CA ILE A 72 -5.82 5.95 10.26
C ILE A 72 -4.83 6.05 11.43
N ALA A 73 -5.34 6.12 12.66
CA ALA A 73 -4.47 6.08 13.84
C ALA A 73 -3.79 4.72 13.96
N SER A 74 -2.51 4.70 14.36
CA SER A 74 -1.71 3.46 14.49
C SER A 74 -2.37 2.41 15.38
N ALA A 75 -2.96 2.82 16.51
CA ALA A 75 -3.71 1.92 17.40
C ALA A 75 -4.97 1.29 16.79
N LYS A 76 -5.42 1.77 15.63
CA LYS A 76 -6.55 1.24 14.86
C LYS A 76 -6.10 0.58 13.55
N ASN A 77 -4.79 0.55 13.27
CA ASN A 77 -4.24 -0.03 12.06
C ASN A 77 -4.06 -1.55 12.26
N PRO A 78 -4.87 -2.41 11.64
CA PRO A 78 -4.72 -3.86 11.80
C PRO A 78 -3.37 -4.37 11.27
N ALA A 79 -2.73 -3.65 10.36
CA ALA A 79 -1.42 -4.02 9.83
C ALA A 79 -0.27 -3.81 10.84
N ASP A 80 -0.44 -3.02 11.91
CA ASP A 80 0.61 -2.83 12.92
C ASP A 80 0.90 -4.14 13.67
N THR A 81 -0.14 -4.92 13.99
CA THR A 81 0.03 -6.21 14.67
C THR A 81 0.72 -7.24 13.76
N VAL A 82 0.25 -7.35 12.52
CA VAL A 82 0.81 -8.27 11.52
C VAL A 82 2.27 -7.92 11.18
N SER A 83 2.60 -6.64 11.04
CA SER A 83 3.98 -6.21 10.74
C SER A 83 4.98 -6.47 11.88
N ARG A 84 4.49 -6.70 13.11
CA ARG A 84 5.30 -7.14 14.26
C ARG A 84 5.44 -8.67 14.36
N GLY A 85 4.87 -9.40 13.40
CA GLY A 85 4.94 -10.87 13.34
C GLY A 85 3.80 -11.60 14.05
N ASP A 86 2.83 -10.88 14.63
CA ASP A 86 1.63 -11.53 15.16
C ASP A 86 0.58 -11.68 14.05
N VAL A 87 0.54 -12.88 13.50
CA VAL A 87 -0.38 -13.29 12.41
C VAL A 87 -1.59 -14.06 12.95
N SER A 88 -1.80 -14.07 14.26
CA SER A 88 -2.90 -14.80 14.89
C SER A 88 -4.26 -14.29 14.40
N GLY A 89 -5.11 -15.18 13.89
CA GLY A 89 -6.43 -14.83 13.37
C GLY A 89 -6.44 -14.28 11.94
N TYR A 90 -5.29 -14.23 11.27
CA TYR A 90 -5.19 -13.90 9.84
C TYR A 90 -5.00 -15.17 9.00
N LEU A 91 -5.57 -15.16 7.80
CA LEU A 91 -5.28 -16.19 6.80
C LEU A 91 -3.95 -15.87 6.09
N PRO A 92 -3.19 -16.90 5.68
CA PRO A 92 -2.04 -16.68 4.80
C PRO A 92 -2.45 -15.94 3.54
N PHE A 93 -1.52 -15.13 3.02
CA PHE A 93 -1.75 -14.45 1.76
C PHE A 93 -1.90 -15.48 0.62
N PRO A 94 -2.91 -15.35 -0.27
CA PRO A 94 -3.26 -16.42 -1.20
C PRO A 94 -2.31 -16.54 -2.41
N PHE A 95 -1.32 -15.66 -2.53
CA PHE A 95 -0.31 -15.69 -3.59
C PHE A 95 1.05 -15.17 -3.08
N PRO A 96 2.16 -15.55 -3.72
CA PRO A 96 3.46 -15.00 -3.42
C PRO A 96 3.48 -13.52 -3.75
N VAL A 97 3.78 -12.70 -2.76
CA VAL A 97 4.08 -11.28 -2.96
C VAL A 97 5.50 -11.20 -3.52
N GLN A 98 5.70 -10.47 -4.62
CA GLN A 98 7.05 -10.18 -5.12
C GLN A 98 7.84 -9.44 -4.03
N GLU A 99 9.04 -9.92 -3.73
CA GLU A 99 9.96 -9.16 -2.89
C GLU A 99 10.31 -7.84 -3.61
N PRO A 100 10.31 -6.70 -2.88
CA PRO A 100 10.62 -5.40 -3.46
C PRO A 100 12.05 -5.30 -4.01
#